data_AF-A0A174D4H8-F1
#
_entry.id   AF-A0A174D4H8-F1
#
_cell.length_a   1.000
_cell.length_b   1.000
_cell.length_c   1.000
_cell.angle_alpha   90.00
_cell.angle_beta   90.00
_cell.angle_gamma   90.00
#
_symmetry.space_group_name_H-M   'P 1'
#
loop_
_entity.id
_entity.type
_entity.pdbx_description
1 polymer ?
#
loop_
_entity_poly.entity_id
_entity_poly.type
_entity_poly.pdbx_seq_one_letter_code
_entity_poly.pdbx_strand_id
1 'polypeptide(L)'
;MGREGQSKRSERIKQEILNTAMEIGIEEGFEALTVRKISDRMDYTTGVIYHHFKDKQEIIDEIQKNANLEMKKRILAVLKPDRGFIENATRVFHSVMELAINERERYNLIVLDKYSTNKNEENSQFLQLLEANIEKGIELREIKKVDVKKTAICIWSSFLGFNLIMSKTNGITMEEAEELFKVQTSLIFGGLKK
;
A
#
# COMPACT_ATOMS: atom_id res chain seq x y z
N MET A 1 15.03 29.48 22.29
CA MET A 1 14.49 28.33 23.06
C MET A 1 12.96 28.20 23.01
N GLY A 2 12.15 29.28 23.05
CA GLY A 2 10.67 29.17 23.07
C GLY A 2 9.99 28.67 21.77
N ARG A 3 10.46 29.10 20.59
CA ARG A 3 9.87 28.71 19.29
C ARG A 3 10.10 27.23 18.93
N GLU A 4 11.27 26.68 19.24
CA GLU A 4 11.59 25.28 18.98
C GLU A 4 10.79 24.32 19.87
N GLY A 5 10.56 24.67 21.14
CA GLY A 5 9.72 23.87 22.04
C GLY A 5 8.25 23.85 21.61
N GLN A 6 7.72 24.98 21.15
CA GLN A 6 6.35 25.07 20.62
C GLN A 6 6.18 24.28 19.31
N SER A 7 7.15 24.36 18.39
CA SER A 7 7.13 23.59 17.14
C SER A 7 7.20 22.08 17.40
N LYS A 8 8.09 21.61 18.29
CA LYS A 8 8.17 20.18 18.66
C LYS A 8 6.87 19.67 19.29
N ARG A 9 6.22 20.47 20.13
CA ARG A 9 4.93 20.10 20.72
C ARG A 9 3.83 20.01 19.67
N SER A 10 3.78 20.98 18.75
CA SER A 10 2.83 21.00 17.64
C SER A 10 2.97 19.77 16.75
N GLU A 11 4.21 19.40 16.39
CA GLU A 11 4.47 18.20 15.58
C GLU A 11 4.09 16.91 16.32
N ARG A 12 4.35 16.84 17.63
CA ARG A 12 3.95 15.69 18.45
C ARG A 12 2.43 15.50 18.44
N ILE A 13 1.66 16.56 18.64
CA ILE A 13 0.19 16.51 18.60
C ILE A 13 -0.30 16.09 17.22
N LYS A 14 0.29 16.63 16.14
CA LYS A 14 -0.02 16.22 14.77
C LYS A 14 0.17 14.71 14.59
N GLN A 15 1.27 14.15 15.08
CA GLN A 15 1.53 12.71 15.00
C GLN A 15 0.58 11.89 15.88
N GLU A 16 0.25 12.34 17.08
CA GLU A 16 -0.73 11.70 17.96
C GLU A 16 -2.12 11.62 17.28
N ILE A 17 -2.53 12.69 16.57
CA ILE A 17 -3.77 12.72 15.77
C ILE A 17 -3.74 11.67 14.67
N LEU A 18 -2.66 11.62 13.89
CA LEU A 18 -2.51 10.66 12.79
C LEU A 18 -2.51 9.21 13.28
N ASN A 19 -1.81 8.93 14.39
CA ASN A 19 -1.77 7.60 14.98
C ASN A 19 -3.15 7.16 15.47
N THR A 20 -3.84 8.01 16.21
CA THR A 20 -5.18 7.71 16.73
C THR A 20 -6.19 7.51 15.59
N ALA A 21 -6.10 8.33 14.55
CA ALA A 21 -6.94 8.20 13.38
C ALA A 21 -6.64 6.93 12.57
N MET A 22 -5.37 6.52 12.49
CA MET A 22 -4.96 5.25 11.89
C MET A 22 -5.52 4.06 12.67
N GLU A 23 -5.44 4.07 13.99
CA GLU A 23 -6.01 3.03 14.86
C GLU A 23 -7.52 2.89 14.64
N ILE A 24 -8.28 3.99 14.71
CA ILE A 24 -9.71 3.99 14.42
C ILE A 24 -9.98 3.47 13.00
N GLY A 25 -9.17 3.90 12.03
CA GLY A 25 -9.30 3.48 10.62
C GLY A 25 -9.07 1.98 10.42
N ILE A 26 -8.16 1.37 11.16
CA ILE A 26 -7.89 -0.08 11.12
C ILE A 26 -8.99 -0.86 11.84
N GLU A 27 -9.44 -0.39 13.00
CA GLU A 27 -10.43 -1.07 13.84
C GLU A 27 -11.85 -1.01 13.27
N GLU A 28 -12.26 0.17 12.79
CA GLU A 28 -13.65 0.48 12.45
C GLU A 28 -13.83 0.83 10.97
N GLY A 29 -12.74 0.93 10.20
CA GLY A 29 -12.72 1.42 8.83
C GLY A 29 -12.66 2.96 8.74
N PHE A 30 -11.98 3.47 7.72
CA PHE A 30 -11.81 4.93 7.54
C PHE A 30 -13.11 5.67 7.19
N GLU A 31 -14.13 4.97 6.72
CA GLU A 31 -15.49 5.52 6.57
C GLU A 31 -16.07 5.95 7.92
N ALA A 32 -15.83 5.18 8.99
CA ALA A 32 -16.34 5.44 10.33
C ALA A 32 -15.56 6.51 11.11
N LEU A 33 -14.39 6.92 10.60
CA LEU A 33 -13.55 7.97 11.20
C LEU A 33 -14.27 9.32 11.22
N THR A 34 -14.17 10.06 12.33
CA THR A 34 -14.63 11.47 12.43
C THR A 34 -13.68 12.26 13.32
N VAL A 35 -13.60 13.59 13.11
CA VAL A 35 -12.81 14.47 13.98
C VAL A 35 -13.23 14.33 15.45
N ARG A 36 -14.53 14.16 15.71
CA ARG A 36 -15.06 13.96 17.06
C ARG A 36 -14.56 12.64 17.69
N LYS A 37 -14.60 11.53 16.96
CA LYS A 37 -14.06 10.24 17.47
C LYS A 37 -12.58 10.33 17.84
N ILE A 38 -11.79 11.03 17.01
CA ILE A 38 -10.37 11.25 17.30
C ILE A 38 -10.24 12.10 18.57
N SER A 39 -11.01 13.20 18.66
CA SER A 39 -11.06 14.10 19.82
C SER A 39 -11.34 13.33 21.11
N ASP A 40 -12.40 12.52 21.09
CA ASP A 40 -12.88 11.75 22.23
C ASP A 40 -11.83 10.69 22.66
N ARG A 41 -11.13 10.06 21.71
CA ARG A 41 -10.10 9.04 22.00
C ARG A 41 -8.79 9.64 22.53
N MET A 42 -8.48 10.87 22.16
CA MET A 42 -7.26 11.58 22.60
C MET A 42 -7.44 12.42 23.86
N ASP A 43 -8.68 12.60 24.35
CA ASP A 43 -9.04 13.57 25.39
C ASP A 43 -8.63 15.02 25.03
N TYR A 44 -8.73 15.37 23.74
CA TYR A 44 -8.51 16.72 23.24
C TYR A 44 -9.82 17.34 22.79
N THR A 45 -9.87 18.67 22.66
CA THR A 45 -11.00 19.35 22.02
C THR A 45 -10.89 19.24 20.50
N THR A 46 -12.03 19.27 19.81
CA THR A 46 -12.03 19.26 18.34
C THR A 46 -11.26 20.44 17.75
N GLY A 47 -11.23 21.58 18.47
CA GLY A 47 -10.44 22.76 18.09
C GLY A 47 -8.93 22.49 18.02
N VAL A 48 -8.40 21.59 18.86
CA VAL A 48 -6.99 21.16 18.76
C VAL A 48 -6.75 20.40 17.47
N ILE A 49 -7.67 19.53 17.06
CA ILE A 49 -7.55 18.78 15.81
C ILE A 49 -7.67 19.72 14.60
N TYR A 50 -8.66 20.62 14.62
CA TYR A 50 -8.87 21.62 13.58
C TYR A 50 -7.71 22.61 13.42
N HIS A 51 -6.88 22.77 14.45
CA HIS A 51 -5.64 23.53 14.33
C HIS A 51 -4.62 22.87 13.39
N HIS A 52 -4.62 21.54 13.29
CA HIS A 52 -3.68 20.77 12.49
C HIS A 52 -4.26 20.29 11.15
N PHE A 53 -5.56 20.01 11.11
CA PHE A 53 -6.23 19.46 9.94
C PHE A 53 -7.60 20.12 9.74
N LYS A 54 -7.86 20.64 8.54
CA LYS A 54 -9.08 21.36 8.17
C LYS A 54 -10.33 20.48 8.26
N ASP A 55 -10.18 19.20 7.94
CA ASP A 55 -11.25 18.22 7.87
C ASP A 55 -10.71 16.79 8.01
N LYS A 56 -11.63 15.82 8.04
CA LYS A 56 -11.32 14.39 8.08
C LYS A 56 -10.50 13.93 6.87
N GLN A 57 -10.74 14.49 5.69
CA GLN A 57 -10.09 14.03 4.47
C GLN A 57 -8.61 14.37 4.47
N GLU A 58 -8.23 15.55 4.97
CA GLU A 58 -6.82 15.93 5.11
C GLU A 58 -6.06 14.99 6.06
N ILE A 59 -6.72 14.51 7.12
CA ILE A 59 -6.16 13.48 8.02
C ILE A 59 -5.93 12.17 7.24
N ILE A 60 -6.92 11.72 6.47
CA ILE A 60 -6.82 10.48 5.68
C ILE A 60 -5.72 10.59 4.62
N ASP A 61 -5.64 11.72 3.92
CA ASP A 61 -4.64 11.93 2.87
C ASP A 61 -3.20 11.89 3.44
N GLU A 62 -2.98 12.51 4.62
CA GLU A 62 -1.67 12.47 5.29
C GLU A 62 -1.35 11.06 5.85
N ILE A 63 -2.36 10.34 6.37
CA ILE A 63 -2.20 8.93 6.76
C ILE A 63 -1.84 8.07 5.55
N GLN A 64 -2.54 8.23 4.43
CA GLN A 64 -2.29 7.48 3.20
C GLN A 64 -0.88 7.73 2.67
N LYS A 65 -0.45 8.99 2.63
CA LYS A 65 0.94 9.36 2.27
C LYS A 65 1.97 8.66 3.15
N ASN A 66 1.77 8.66 4.47
CA ASN A 66 2.67 7.96 5.40
C ASN A 66 2.65 6.44 5.16
N ALA A 67 1.47 5.87 4.96
CA ALA A 67 1.28 4.45 4.68
C ALA A 67 1.96 4.03 3.36
N ASN A 68 1.92 4.87 2.33
CA ASN A 68 2.60 4.65 1.06
C ASN A 68 4.13 4.71 1.19
N LEU A 69 4.66 5.58 2.05
CA LEU A 69 6.09 5.60 2.37
C LEU A 69 6.52 4.32 3.09
N GLU A 70 5.73 3.82 4.03
CA GLU A 70 5.99 2.53 4.69
C GLU A 70 5.91 1.37 3.70
N MET A 71 4.94 1.38 2.79
CA MET A 71 4.84 0.38 1.73
C MET A 71 6.08 0.39 0.81
N LYS A 72 6.57 1.57 0.44
CA LYS A 72 7.83 1.71 -0.33
C LYS A 72 9.00 1.09 0.42
N LYS A 73 9.13 1.33 1.73
CA LYS A 73 10.18 0.70 2.56
C LYS A 73 10.04 -0.82 2.59
N ARG A 74 8.80 -1.34 2.73
CA ARG A 74 8.52 -2.78 2.73
C ARG A 74 8.88 -3.43 1.40
N ILE A 75 8.58 -2.79 0.28
CA ILE A 75 8.99 -3.22 -1.06
C ILE A 75 10.51 -3.26 -1.17
N LEU A 76 11.20 -2.20 -0.78
CA LEU A 76 12.67 -2.13 -0.84
C LEU A 76 13.34 -3.21 0.03
N ALA A 77 12.75 -3.56 1.18
CA ALA A 77 13.27 -4.58 2.07
C ALA A 77 13.19 -6.02 1.50
N VAL A 78 12.19 -6.31 0.67
CA VAL A 78 12.02 -7.64 0.07
C VAL A 78 12.81 -7.81 -1.23
N LEU A 79 13.18 -6.72 -1.91
CA LEU A 79 13.97 -6.75 -3.13
C LEU A 79 15.40 -7.25 -2.87
N LYS A 80 15.92 -8.03 -3.81
CA LYS A 80 17.27 -8.59 -3.80
C LYS A 80 18.04 -8.14 -5.04
N PRO A 81 19.11 -7.34 -4.92
CA PRO A 81 19.84 -6.79 -6.07
C PRO A 81 20.47 -7.84 -6.99
N ASP A 82 20.78 -9.02 -6.45
CA ASP A 82 21.36 -10.17 -7.16
C ASP A 82 20.30 -11.05 -7.88
N ARG A 83 19.02 -10.70 -7.75
CA ARG A 83 17.91 -11.51 -8.31
C ARG A 83 17.26 -10.83 -9.51
N GLY A 84 16.84 -11.67 -10.45
CA GLY A 84 16.19 -11.24 -11.66
C GLY A 84 14.75 -10.77 -11.46
N PHE A 85 14.17 -10.27 -12.53
CA PHE A 85 12.84 -9.65 -12.55
C PHE A 85 11.75 -10.54 -11.93
N ILE A 86 11.62 -11.79 -12.40
CA ILE A 86 10.53 -12.69 -11.96
C ILE A 86 10.59 -12.95 -10.45
N GLU A 87 11.78 -13.20 -9.90
CA GLU A 87 11.93 -13.49 -8.48
C GLU A 87 11.63 -12.25 -7.62
N ASN A 88 12.13 -11.08 -8.00
CA ASN A 88 11.86 -9.84 -7.29
C ASN A 88 10.39 -9.41 -7.40
N ALA A 89 9.77 -9.53 -8.57
CA ALA A 89 8.33 -9.28 -8.74
C ALA A 89 7.50 -10.23 -7.88
N THR A 90 7.85 -11.52 -7.83
CA THR A 90 7.18 -12.51 -6.97
C THR A 90 7.27 -12.10 -5.49
N ARG A 91 8.43 -11.67 -5.01
CA ARG A 91 8.62 -11.20 -3.62
C ARG A 91 7.78 -9.95 -3.30
N VAL A 92 7.70 -9.00 -4.23
CA VAL A 92 6.89 -7.79 -4.05
C VAL A 92 5.40 -8.13 -3.99
N PHE A 93 4.89 -8.92 -4.95
CA PHE A 93 3.47 -9.28 -4.96
C PHE A 93 3.08 -10.19 -3.79
N HIS A 94 4.00 -11.05 -3.33
CA HIS A 94 3.82 -11.84 -2.12
C HIS A 94 3.63 -10.94 -0.90
N SER A 95 4.54 -9.97 -0.70
CA SER A 95 4.41 -8.95 0.35
C SER A 95 3.06 -8.22 0.29
N VAL A 96 2.60 -7.82 -0.90
CA VAL A 96 1.27 -7.18 -1.08
C VAL A 96 0.12 -8.14 -0.71
N MET A 97 0.23 -9.43 -1.03
CA MET A 97 -0.76 -10.45 -0.64
C MET A 97 -0.83 -10.57 0.89
N GLU A 98 0.30 -10.63 1.59
CA GLU A 98 0.27 -10.71 3.06
C GLU A 98 -0.43 -9.48 3.67
N LEU A 99 -0.24 -8.29 3.07
CA LEU A 99 -0.95 -7.07 3.50
C LEU A 99 -2.46 -7.20 3.31
N ALA A 100 -2.87 -7.74 2.15
CA ALA A 100 -4.29 -7.93 1.81
C ALA A 100 -5.02 -8.86 2.80
N ILE A 101 -4.31 -9.87 3.32
CA ILE A 101 -4.86 -10.89 4.22
C ILE A 101 -4.79 -10.42 5.68
N ASN A 102 -3.63 -9.93 6.12
CA ASN A 102 -3.38 -9.65 7.54
C ASN A 102 -3.80 -8.24 7.97
N GLU A 103 -3.82 -7.29 7.04
CA GLU A 103 -4.01 -5.86 7.33
C GLU A 103 -5.01 -5.21 6.34
N ARG A 104 -6.22 -5.78 6.25
CA ARG A 104 -7.24 -5.43 5.24
C ARG A 104 -7.48 -3.93 5.05
N GLU A 105 -7.64 -3.17 6.13
CA GLU A 105 -7.90 -1.72 6.01
C GLU A 105 -6.67 -0.94 5.52
N ARG A 106 -5.45 -1.40 5.84
CA ARG A 106 -4.22 -0.84 5.25
C ARG A 106 -4.10 -1.19 3.78
N TYR A 107 -4.46 -2.40 3.37
CA TYR A 107 -4.52 -2.77 1.97
C TYR A 107 -5.54 -1.90 1.20
N ASN A 108 -6.74 -1.69 1.76
CA ASN A 108 -7.76 -0.82 1.18
C ASN A 108 -7.28 0.64 1.02
N LEU A 109 -6.52 1.13 2.01
CA LEU A 109 -5.95 2.47 2.02
C LEU A 109 -4.84 2.64 0.97
N ILE A 110 -3.87 1.72 0.95
CA ILE A 110 -2.60 1.84 0.20
C ILE A 110 -2.73 1.37 -1.25
N VAL A 111 -3.44 0.26 -1.48
CA VAL A 111 -3.42 -0.45 -2.77
C VAL A 111 -4.67 -0.20 -3.58
N LEU A 112 -5.83 -0.12 -2.92
CA LEU A 112 -7.09 0.16 -3.61
C LEU A 112 -7.40 1.66 -3.74
N ASP A 113 -6.59 2.52 -3.11
CA ASP A 113 -6.83 3.95 -3.00
C ASP A 113 -8.28 4.26 -2.57
N LYS A 114 -8.86 3.40 -1.73
CA LYS A 114 -10.32 3.37 -1.48
C LYS A 114 -10.82 4.72 -0.95
N TYR A 115 -9.99 5.35 -0.12
CA TYR A 115 -10.30 6.58 0.59
C TYR A 115 -9.62 7.83 -0.03
N SER A 116 -8.85 7.64 -1.11
CA SER A 116 -8.15 8.73 -1.79
C SER A 116 -9.11 9.57 -2.63
N THR A 117 -8.88 10.87 -2.64
CA THR A 117 -9.51 11.81 -3.59
C THR A 117 -8.76 11.89 -4.93
N ASN A 118 -7.51 11.38 -5.02
CA ASN A 118 -6.62 11.47 -6.18
C ASN A 118 -6.21 10.09 -6.73
N LYS A 119 -7.20 9.25 -7.09
CA LYS A 119 -7.02 7.83 -7.48
C LYS A 119 -6.10 7.55 -8.70
N ASN A 120 -5.70 8.57 -9.45
CA ASN A 120 -5.04 8.40 -10.75
C ASN A 120 -3.49 8.46 -10.70
N GLU A 121 -2.88 9.07 -9.68
CA GLU A 121 -1.43 9.33 -9.68
C GLU A 121 -0.58 8.15 -9.21
N GLU A 122 -0.99 7.41 -8.17
CA GLU A 122 -0.14 6.36 -7.59
C GLU A 122 -0.12 5.06 -8.39
N ASN A 123 -1.27 4.67 -8.95
CA ASN A 123 -1.37 3.57 -9.92
C ASN A 123 -0.41 3.76 -11.10
N SER A 124 -0.18 5.02 -11.51
CA SER A 124 0.75 5.34 -12.60
C SER A 124 2.21 5.09 -12.21
N GLN A 125 2.60 5.35 -10.96
CA GLN A 125 3.98 5.18 -10.48
C GLN A 125 4.38 3.70 -10.37
N PHE A 126 3.48 2.85 -9.83
CA PHE A 126 3.77 1.41 -9.72
C PHE A 126 3.87 0.77 -11.10
N LEU A 127 2.98 1.12 -12.02
CA LEU A 127 3.05 0.63 -13.40
C LEU A 127 4.35 1.05 -14.09
N GLN A 128 4.78 2.31 -13.95
CA GLN A 128 6.06 2.77 -14.50
C GLN A 128 7.24 1.99 -13.93
N LEU A 129 7.25 1.72 -12.62
CA LEU A 129 8.30 0.90 -12.01
C LEU A 129 8.29 -0.52 -12.56
N LEU A 130 7.11 -1.12 -12.72
CA LEU A 130 6.97 -2.47 -13.27
C LEU A 130 7.43 -2.52 -14.74
N GLU A 131 7.06 -1.53 -15.55
CA GLU A 131 7.52 -1.37 -16.94
C GLU A 131 9.05 -1.30 -17.01
N ALA A 132 9.68 -0.43 -16.22
CA ALA A 132 11.14 -0.30 -16.18
C ALA A 132 11.85 -1.61 -15.77
N ASN A 133 11.27 -2.37 -14.84
CA ASN A 133 11.83 -3.65 -14.43
C ASN A 133 11.64 -4.75 -15.49
N ILE A 134 10.54 -4.74 -16.24
CA ILE A 134 10.33 -5.63 -17.40
C ILE A 134 11.35 -5.31 -18.49
N GLU A 135 11.56 -4.03 -18.82
CA GLU A 135 12.56 -3.59 -19.80
C GLU A 135 13.96 -4.09 -19.43
N LYS A 136 14.37 -3.86 -18.18
CA LYS A 136 15.65 -4.36 -17.67
C LYS A 136 15.76 -5.89 -17.75
N GLY A 137 14.69 -6.62 -17.42
CA GLY A 137 14.64 -8.08 -17.55
C GLY A 137 14.81 -8.56 -19.01
N ILE A 138 14.29 -7.82 -19.99
CA ILE A 138 14.49 -8.10 -21.41
C ILE A 138 15.94 -7.82 -21.83
N GLU A 139 16.50 -6.67 -21.43
CA GLU A 139 17.88 -6.27 -21.73
C GLU A 139 18.91 -7.26 -21.18
N LEU A 140 18.74 -7.66 -19.92
CA LEU A 140 19.56 -8.67 -19.24
C LEU A 140 19.28 -10.09 -19.72
N ARG A 141 18.33 -10.26 -20.67
CA ARG A 141 17.96 -11.54 -21.25
C ARG A 141 17.43 -12.55 -20.22
N GLU A 142 16.87 -12.07 -19.12
CA GLU A 142 16.24 -12.86 -18.05
C GLU A 142 14.84 -13.34 -18.45
N ILE A 143 14.10 -12.49 -19.16
CA ILE A 143 12.79 -12.80 -19.73
C ILE A 143 12.82 -12.65 -21.25
N LYS A 144 11.84 -13.26 -21.93
CA LYS A 144 11.69 -13.13 -23.39
C LYS A 144 11.20 -11.74 -23.78
N LYS A 145 11.41 -11.36 -25.04
CA LYS A 145 10.89 -10.09 -25.58
C LYS A 145 9.37 -10.09 -25.57
N VAL A 146 8.77 -9.07 -24.96
CA VAL A 146 7.32 -8.87 -24.84
C VAL A 146 6.96 -7.39 -25.03
N ASP A 147 5.67 -7.10 -25.20
CA ASP A 147 5.16 -5.71 -25.14
C ASP A 147 5.16 -5.27 -23.67
N VAL A 148 6.06 -4.35 -23.30
CA VAL A 148 6.33 -3.94 -21.92
C VAL A 148 5.06 -3.42 -21.24
N LYS A 149 4.36 -2.47 -21.86
CA LYS A 149 3.18 -1.81 -21.29
C LYS A 149 2.03 -2.78 -21.09
N LYS A 150 1.72 -3.58 -22.12
CA LYS A 150 0.65 -4.59 -22.01
C LYS A 150 0.99 -5.63 -20.94
N THR A 151 2.24 -6.06 -20.88
CA THR A 151 2.70 -7.03 -19.89
C THR A 151 2.59 -6.47 -18.47
N ALA A 152 3.01 -5.23 -18.24
CA ALA A 152 2.89 -4.56 -16.95
C ALA A 152 1.43 -4.47 -16.48
N ILE A 153 0.52 -4.04 -17.38
CA ILE A 153 -0.92 -3.97 -17.09
C ILE A 153 -1.50 -5.35 -16.77
N CYS A 154 -1.14 -6.39 -17.52
CA CYS A 154 -1.63 -7.75 -17.28
C CYS A 154 -1.15 -8.32 -15.94
N ILE A 155 0.13 -8.13 -15.61
CA ILE A 155 0.68 -8.53 -14.30
C ILE A 155 -0.05 -7.76 -13.19
N TRP A 156 -0.12 -6.43 -13.30
CA TRP A 156 -0.77 -5.59 -12.29
C TRP A 156 -2.23 -5.97 -12.06
N SER A 157 -3.03 -6.03 -13.12
CA SER A 157 -4.46 -6.37 -13.03
C SER A 157 -4.70 -7.77 -12.46
N SER A 158 -3.85 -8.75 -12.80
CA SER A 158 -3.94 -10.10 -12.23
C SER A 158 -3.70 -10.09 -10.73
N PHE A 159 -2.60 -9.50 -10.26
CA PHE A 159 -2.27 -9.48 -8.83
C PHE A 159 -3.20 -8.56 -8.03
N LEU A 160 -3.63 -7.43 -8.58
CA LEU A 160 -4.62 -6.56 -7.95
C LEU A 160 -5.95 -7.30 -7.76
N GLY A 161 -6.44 -7.96 -8.80
CA GLY A 161 -7.68 -8.75 -8.74
C GLY A 161 -7.57 -9.92 -7.75
N PHE A 162 -6.45 -10.65 -7.77
CA PHE A 162 -6.18 -11.71 -6.81
C PHE A 162 -6.19 -11.21 -5.37
N ASN A 163 -5.40 -10.18 -5.05
CA ASN A 163 -5.32 -9.62 -3.71
C ASN A 163 -6.67 -9.06 -3.23
N LEU A 164 -7.45 -8.46 -4.13
CA LEU A 164 -8.81 -8.02 -3.84
C LEU A 164 -9.72 -9.19 -3.43
N ILE A 165 -9.64 -10.32 -4.14
CA ILE A 165 -10.38 -11.54 -3.79
C ILE A 165 -9.89 -12.05 -2.43
N MET A 166 -8.57 -12.21 -2.22
CA MET A 166 -8.01 -12.68 -0.94
C MET A 166 -8.46 -11.81 0.25
N SER A 167 -8.46 -10.48 0.09
CA SER A 167 -8.90 -9.55 1.16
C SER A 167 -10.40 -9.64 1.49
N LYS A 168 -11.21 -10.27 0.63
CA LYS A 168 -12.66 -10.40 0.78
C LYS A 168 -13.11 -11.83 1.11
N THR A 169 -12.24 -12.83 0.94
CA THR A 169 -12.56 -14.22 1.24
C THR A 169 -12.55 -14.42 2.76
N ASN A 170 -13.73 -14.66 3.33
CA ASN A 170 -13.84 -14.96 4.75
C ASN A 170 -13.21 -16.32 5.06
N GLY A 171 -12.31 -16.35 6.05
CA GLY A 171 -11.72 -17.60 6.56
C GLY A 171 -10.60 -18.20 5.72
N ILE A 172 -10.11 -17.49 4.69
CA ILE A 172 -8.92 -17.95 3.96
C ILE A 172 -7.72 -17.97 4.91
N THR A 173 -7.03 -19.11 4.95
CA THR A 173 -5.79 -19.25 5.70
C THR A 173 -4.60 -18.72 4.88
N MET A 174 -3.52 -18.35 5.57
CA MET A 174 -2.30 -17.95 4.87
C MET A 174 -1.74 -19.08 4.01
N GLU A 175 -1.85 -20.33 4.47
CA GLU A 175 -1.39 -21.51 3.73
C GLU A 175 -2.15 -21.67 2.40
N GLU A 176 -3.48 -21.60 2.43
CA GLU A 176 -4.30 -21.66 1.20
C GLU A 176 -3.98 -20.50 0.25
N ALA A 177 -3.80 -19.30 0.78
CA ALA A 177 -3.44 -18.14 -0.03
C ALA A 177 -2.07 -18.32 -0.71
N GLU A 178 -1.09 -18.88 -0.01
CA GLU A 178 0.24 -19.20 -0.54
C GLU A 178 0.18 -20.23 -1.68
N GLU A 179 -0.65 -21.26 -1.54
CA GLU A 179 -0.87 -22.24 -2.61
C GLU A 179 -1.46 -21.60 -3.86
N LEU A 180 -2.51 -20.78 -3.69
CA LEU A 180 -3.12 -20.05 -4.80
C LEU A 180 -2.15 -19.04 -5.43
N PHE A 181 -1.35 -18.36 -4.62
CA PHE A 181 -0.34 -17.41 -5.08
C PHE A 181 0.77 -18.10 -5.90
N LYS A 182 1.23 -19.29 -5.49
CA LYS A 182 2.17 -20.10 -6.27
C LYS A 182 1.59 -20.49 -7.64
N VAL A 183 0.31 -20.86 -7.69
CA VAL A 183 -0.37 -21.16 -8.96
C VAL A 183 -0.46 -19.90 -9.83
N GLN A 184 -0.91 -18.77 -9.26
CA GLN A 184 -1.02 -17.50 -9.98
C GLN A 184 0.33 -17.05 -10.56
N THR A 185 1.37 -17.01 -9.72
CA THR A 185 2.72 -16.60 -10.14
C THR A 185 3.27 -17.50 -11.23
N SER A 186 3.04 -18.82 -11.15
CA SER A 186 3.41 -19.77 -12.20
C SER A 186 2.70 -19.48 -13.53
N LEU A 187 1.39 -19.23 -13.51
CA LEU A 187 0.62 -18.91 -14.71
C LEU A 187 1.05 -17.57 -15.35
N ILE A 188 1.20 -16.53 -14.52
CA ILE A 188 1.51 -15.17 -14.99
C ILE A 188 2.97 -15.07 -15.48
N PHE A 189 3.92 -15.56 -14.70
CA PHE A 189 5.34 -15.45 -15.05
C PHE A 189 5.86 -16.59 -15.91
N GLY A 190 5.17 -17.73 -15.99
CA GLY A 190 5.50 -18.83 -16.90
C GLY A 190 5.53 -18.38 -18.36
N GLY A 191 4.64 -17.46 -18.73
CA GLY A 191 4.61 -16.85 -20.06
C GLY A 191 5.80 -15.93 -20.38
N LEU A 192 6.61 -15.53 -19.40
CA LEU A 192 7.75 -14.62 -19.58
C LEU A 192 9.10 -15.35 -19.63
N LYS A 193 9.16 -16.59 -19.14
CA LYS A 193 10.36 -17.43 -19.20
C LYS A 193 10.74 -17.67 -20.67
N LYS A 194 12.04 -17.82 -20.90
CA LYS A 194 12.59 -18.23 -22.19
C LYS A 194 12.27 -19.68 -22.50
#